data_AF-A0A6H0UI88-F1
#
_entry.id   AF-A0A6H0UI88-F1
#
_cell.length_a   1.000
_cell.length_b   1.000
_cell.length_c   1.000
_cell.angle_alpha   90.00
_cell.angle_beta   90.00
_cell.angle_gamma   90.00
#
_symmetry.space_group_name_H-M   'P 1'
#
loop_
_entity.id
_entity.type
_entity.pdbx_description
1 polymer ?
#
loop_
_entity_poly.entity_id
_entity_poly.type
_entity_poly.pdbx_seq_one_letter_code
_entity_poly.pdbx_strand_id
1 'polypeptide(L)'
;MKRGALNSTNQLIEIKEEVIRNFEEARELLFGTTELEQVQEELEDTLNQLADEINALINENARIALDQAKYERNYSKLVKKFDEAEARLATVKEKIALRQGKQEQVEMFLKELENTDLVDEFDESLFNRLVEVIDIEKEKITVTFKDGSEVTI
;
A
#
# COMPACT_ATOMS: atom_id res chain seq x y z
N MET A 1 -7.28 -9.69 -31.78
CA MET A 1 -7.69 -9.24 -30.44
C MET A 1 -8.43 -10.34 -29.67
N LYS A 2 -9.67 -10.72 -30.00
CA LYS A 2 -10.45 -11.73 -29.23
C LYS A 2 -9.76 -13.09 -29.02
N ARG A 3 -9.13 -13.64 -30.06
CA ARG A 3 -8.38 -14.92 -29.96
C ARG A 3 -7.14 -14.81 -29.08
N GLY A 4 -6.46 -13.66 -29.08
CA GLY A 4 -5.31 -13.41 -28.19
C GLY A 4 -5.75 -13.27 -26.74
N ALA A 5 -6.82 -12.52 -26.50
CA ALA A 5 -7.40 -12.36 -25.17
C ALA A 5 -7.89 -13.70 -24.57
N LEU A 6 -8.54 -14.55 -25.37
CA LEU A 6 -8.90 -15.91 -24.97
C LEU A 6 -7.67 -16.75 -24.61
N ASN A 7 -6.63 -16.74 -25.45
CA ASN A 7 -5.41 -17.51 -25.20
C ASN A 7 -4.71 -17.07 -23.91
N SER A 8 -4.54 -15.76 -23.70
CA SER A 8 -3.92 -15.25 -22.46
C SER A 8 -4.73 -15.57 -21.20
N THR A 9 -6.06 -15.52 -21.28
CA THR A 9 -6.95 -15.91 -20.17
C THR A 9 -6.78 -17.39 -19.83
N ASN A 10 -6.79 -18.26 -20.84
CA ASN A 10 -6.62 -19.70 -20.62
C ASN A 10 -5.21 -20.05 -20.12
N GLN A 11 -4.16 -19.36 -20.59
CA GLN A 11 -2.80 -19.55 -20.07
C GLN A 11 -2.68 -19.22 -18.58
N LEU A 12 -3.32 -18.13 -18.13
CA LEU A 12 -3.37 -17.79 -16.71
C LEU A 12 -4.15 -18.84 -15.89
N ILE A 13 -5.28 -19.32 -16.42
CA ILE A 13 -6.09 -20.36 -15.77
C ILE A 13 -5.30 -21.68 -15.64
N GLU A 14 -4.51 -22.06 -16.64
CA GLU A 14 -3.68 -23.27 -16.62
C GLU A 14 -2.64 -23.26 -15.49
N ILE A 15 -2.12 -22.08 -15.11
CA ILE A 15 -1.10 -21.93 -14.06
C ILE A 15 -1.67 -21.44 -12.72
N LYS A 16 -3.00 -21.34 -12.57
CA LYS A 16 -3.62 -20.69 -11.41
C LYS A 16 -3.19 -21.26 -10.05
N GLU A 17 -3.03 -22.58 -9.94
CA GLU A 17 -2.61 -23.22 -8.69
C GLU A 17 -1.18 -22.86 -8.30
N GLU A 18 -0.30 -22.65 -9.29
CA GLU A 18 1.07 -22.21 -9.07
C GLU A 18 1.10 -20.73 -8.66
N VAL A 19 0.34 -19.89 -9.35
CA VAL A 19 0.23 -18.45 -9.05
C VAL A 19 -0.29 -18.22 -7.63
N ILE A 20 -1.37 -18.91 -7.23
CA ILE A 20 -1.95 -18.81 -5.89
C ILE A 20 -0.92 -19.23 -4.83
N ARG A 21 -0.25 -20.37 -5.02
CA ARG A 21 0.76 -20.88 -4.07
C ARG A 21 1.94 -19.92 -3.93
N ASN A 22 2.48 -19.42 -5.04
CA ASN A 22 3.60 -18.48 -5.02
C ASN A 22 3.21 -17.17 -4.32
N PHE A 23 1.98 -16.70 -4.51
CA PHE A 23 1.47 -15.56 -3.77
C PHE A 23 1.42 -15.84 -2.26
N GLU A 24 0.84 -16.97 -1.83
CA GLU A 24 0.76 -17.33 -0.41
C GLU A 24 2.14 -17.40 0.25
N GLU A 25 3.14 -17.96 -0.44
CA GLU A 25 4.52 -18.04 0.04
C GLU A 25 5.19 -16.66 0.14
N ALA A 26 4.92 -15.76 -0.80
CA ALA A 26 5.53 -14.44 -0.86
C ALA A 26 4.73 -13.33 -0.15
N ARG A 27 3.49 -13.61 0.29
CA ARG A 27 2.52 -12.61 0.76
C ARG A 27 3.08 -11.70 1.85
N GLU A 28 3.65 -12.30 2.90
CA GLU A 28 4.20 -11.54 4.02
C GLU A 28 5.39 -10.68 3.59
N LEU A 29 6.25 -11.20 2.70
CA LEU A 29 7.40 -10.47 2.18
C LEU A 29 6.98 -9.25 1.33
N LEU A 30 5.94 -9.39 0.52
CA LEU A 30 5.48 -8.36 -0.41
C LEU A 30 4.58 -7.32 0.26
N PHE A 31 3.73 -7.75 1.18
CA PHE A 31 2.64 -6.93 1.73
C PHE A 31 2.70 -6.71 3.23
N GLY A 32 3.58 -7.42 3.95
CA GLY A 32 3.71 -7.29 5.40
C GLY A 32 3.91 -5.84 5.84
N THR A 33 3.18 -5.46 6.90
CA THR A 33 3.16 -4.10 7.46
C THR A 33 3.72 -4.03 8.87
N THR A 34 4.10 -5.16 9.49
CA THR A 34 4.53 -5.24 10.90
C THR A 34 5.58 -4.18 11.29
N GLU A 35 6.64 -3.99 10.49
CA GLU A 35 7.67 -2.98 10.78
C GLU A 35 7.13 -1.55 10.65
N LEU A 36 6.25 -1.29 9.69
CA LEU A 36 5.63 0.02 9.50
C LEU A 36 4.66 0.34 10.64
N GLU A 37 3.92 -0.65 11.11
CA GLU A 37 2.99 -0.53 12.25
C GLU A 37 3.75 -0.24 13.55
N GLN A 38 4.90 -0.89 13.78
CA GLN A 38 5.77 -0.56 14.91
C GLN A 38 6.26 0.89 14.83
N VAL A 39 6.70 1.34 13.65
CA VAL A 39 7.11 2.74 13.45
C VAL A 39 5.92 3.70 13.64
N GLN A 40 4.71 3.31 13.25
CA GLN A 40 3.50 4.10 13.48
C GLN A 40 3.27 4.30 14.99
N GLU A 41 3.31 3.22 15.77
CA GLU A 41 3.13 3.25 17.23
C GLU A 41 4.19 4.13 17.90
N GLU A 42 5.47 3.96 17.55
CA GLU A 42 6.58 4.77 18.09
C GLU A 42 6.41 6.27 17.78
N LEU A 43 5.88 6.62 16.61
CA LEU A 43 5.61 8.01 16.22
C LEU A 43 4.40 8.58 16.95
N GLU A 44 3.35 7.80 17.15
CA GLU A 44 2.18 8.20 17.93
C GLU A 44 2.56 8.49 19.39
N ASP A 45 3.38 7.63 19.99
CA ASP A 45 3.95 7.85 21.32
C ASP A 45 4.83 9.11 21.38
N THR A 46 5.68 9.30 20.37
CA THR A 46 6.53 10.50 20.27
C THR A 46 5.69 11.78 20.19
N LEU A 47 4.61 11.78 19.40
CA LEU A 47 3.72 12.93 19.29
C LEU A 47 3.02 13.24 20.61
N ASN A 48 2.56 12.22 21.34
CA ASN A 48 1.97 12.39 22.66
C ASN A 48 2.97 13.01 23.65
N GLN A 49 4.21 12.51 23.69
CA GLN A 49 5.26 13.07 24.54
C GLN A 49 5.59 14.53 24.18
N LEU A 50 5.69 14.85 22.89
CA LEU A 50 5.95 16.22 22.44
C LEU A 50 4.80 17.16 22.78
N ALA A 51 3.55 16.70 22.68
CA ALA A 51 2.38 17.47 23.08
C ALA A 51 2.41 17.78 24.59
N ASP A 52 2.76 16.79 25.42
CA ASP A 52 2.91 16.97 26.85
C ASP A 52 4.04 17.95 27.20
N GLU A 53 5.19 17.87 26.53
CA GLU A 53 6.30 18.81 26.70
C GLU A 53 5.92 20.24 26.31
N ILE A 54 5.21 20.41 25.19
CA ILE A 54 4.72 21.72 24.72
C ILE A 54 3.74 22.30 25.75
N ASN A 55 2.77 21.50 26.20
CA ASN A 55 1.78 21.94 27.19
C ASN A 55 2.43 22.30 28.53
N ALA A 56 3.42 21.53 28.98
CA ALA A 56 4.19 21.83 30.18
C ALA A 56 4.92 23.18 30.05
N LEU A 57 5.57 23.43 28.91
CA LEU A 57 6.28 24.68 28.65
C LEU A 57 5.34 25.90 28.62
N ILE A 58 4.15 25.76 28.00
CA ILE A 58 3.12 26.80 27.99
C ILE A 58 2.63 27.09 29.41
N ASN A 59 2.32 26.04 30.18
CA ASN A 59 1.83 26.17 31.55
C ASN A 59 2.86 26.81 32.49
N GLU A 60 4.15 26.47 32.33
CA GLU A 60 5.23 27.07 33.11
C GLU A 60 5.33 28.56 32.81
N ASN A 61 5.36 28.95 31.53
CA ASN A 61 5.43 30.36 31.12
C ASN A 61 4.22 31.18 31.59
N ALA A 62 3.03 30.57 31.65
CA ALA A 62 1.83 31.21 32.16
C ALA A 62 1.86 31.42 33.68
N ARG A 63 2.54 30.54 34.44
CA ARG A 63 2.64 30.64 35.90
C ARG A 63 3.78 31.54 36.35
N ILE A 64 4.91 31.49 35.66
CA ILE A 64 6.13 32.24 35.95
C ILE A 64 6.63 32.79 34.63
N ALA A 65 6.73 34.11 34.52
CA ALA A 65 7.28 34.75 33.33
C ALA A 65 8.70 34.22 33.07
N LEU A 66 8.87 33.43 32.01
CA LEU A 66 10.16 32.90 31.60
C LEU A 66 10.94 33.96 30.82
N ASP A 67 12.24 33.71 30.63
CA ASP A 67 13.00 34.44 29.62
C ASP A 67 12.36 34.21 28.24
N GLN A 68 11.88 35.30 27.64
CA GLN A 68 11.07 35.22 26.43
C GLN A 68 11.85 34.63 25.24
N ALA A 69 13.13 34.96 25.09
CA ALA A 69 13.96 34.45 24.01
C ALA A 69 14.23 32.94 24.20
N LYS A 70 14.42 32.49 25.44
CA LYS A 70 14.58 31.07 25.77
C LYS A 70 13.29 30.29 25.56
N TYR A 71 12.14 30.85 25.97
CA TYR A 71 10.82 30.25 25.77
C TYR A 71 10.54 30.06 24.28
N GLU A 72 10.66 31.12 23.48
CA GLU A 72 10.40 31.07 22.04
C GLU A 72 11.29 30.06 21.32
N ARG A 73 12.57 30.00 21.69
CA ARG A 73 13.52 29.02 21.12
C ARG A 73 13.13 27.58 21.45
N ASN A 74 12.77 27.31 22.71
CA ASN A 74 12.40 25.97 23.15
C ASN A 74 11.06 25.53 22.55
N TYR A 75 10.06 26.42 22.58
CA TYR A 75 8.75 26.19 21.98
C TYR A 75 8.87 25.89 20.49
N SER A 76 9.55 26.76 19.73
CA SER A 76 9.74 26.56 18.28
C SER A 76 10.45 25.25 17.95
N LYS A 77 11.40 24.83 18.81
CA LYS A 77 12.10 23.54 18.64
C LYS A 77 11.15 22.36 18.85
N LEU A 78 10.27 22.41 19.86
CA LEU A 78 9.31 21.34 20.13
C LEU A 78 8.25 21.26 19.04
N VAL A 79 7.68 22.40 18.64
CA VAL A 79 6.71 22.47 17.53
C VAL A 79 7.32 21.91 16.25
N LYS A 80 8.55 22.31 15.90
CA LYS A 80 9.23 21.76 14.72
C LYS A 80 9.36 20.24 14.76
N LYS A 81 9.74 19.67 15.91
CA LYS A 81 9.83 18.21 16.07
C LYS A 81 8.46 17.53 15.95
N PHE A 82 7.43 18.18 16.49
CA PHE A 82 6.06 17.68 16.41
C PHE A 82 5.61 17.62 14.95
N ASP A 83 5.75 18.71 14.20
CA ASP A 83 5.40 18.79 12.79
C ASP A 83 6.17 17.75 11.94
N GLU A 84 7.46 17.55 12.21
CA GLU A 84 8.29 16.54 11.54
C GLU A 84 7.82 15.10 11.84
N ALA A 85 7.46 14.81 13.10
CA ALA A 85 6.94 13.50 13.50
C ALA A 85 5.54 13.24 12.91
N GLU A 86 4.68 14.25 12.86
CA GLU A 86 3.34 14.17 12.30
C GLU A 86 3.39 13.89 10.78
N ALA A 87 4.25 14.63 10.04
CA ALA A 87 4.45 14.40 8.62
C ALA A 87 4.98 12.98 8.33
N ARG A 88 5.90 12.48 9.17
CA ARG A 88 6.40 11.11 9.05
C ARG A 88 5.32 10.08 9.36
N LEU A 89 4.49 10.31 10.37
CA LEU A 89 3.37 9.44 10.72
C LEU A 89 2.37 9.33 9.56
N ALA A 90 2.01 10.47 8.95
CA ALA A 90 1.12 10.48 7.79
C ALA A 90 1.68 9.63 6.63
N THR A 91 2.98 9.76 6.34
CA THR A 91 3.68 8.99 5.31
C THR A 91 3.67 7.48 5.61
N VAL A 92 3.86 7.10 6.88
CA VAL A 92 3.85 5.69 7.29
C VAL A 92 2.44 5.10 7.15
N LYS A 93 1.42 5.83 7.60
CA LYS A 93 0.01 5.43 7.46
C LYS A 93 -0.40 5.25 6.00
N GLU A 94 0.03 6.17 5.12
CA GLU A 94 -0.21 6.04 3.68
C GLU A 94 0.43 4.77 3.10
N LYS A 95 1.68 4.47 3.46
CA LYS A 95 2.36 3.24 3.00
C LYS A 95 1.67 1.97 3.46
N ILE A 96 1.21 1.93 4.71
CA ILE A 96 0.44 0.80 5.25
C ILE A 96 -0.85 0.63 4.43
N ALA A 97 -1.62 1.70 4.25
CA ALA A 97 -2.87 1.66 3.50
C ALA A 97 -2.68 1.22 2.04
N LEU A 98 -1.62 1.71 1.37
CA LEU A 98 -1.30 1.30 0.00
C LEU A 98 -0.93 -0.19 -0.10
N ARG A 99 -0.13 -0.70 0.85
CA ARG A 99 0.25 -2.12 0.88
C ARG A 99 -0.96 -3.02 1.14
N GLN A 100 -1.77 -2.69 2.15
CA GLN A 100 -2.97 -3.45 2.49
C GLN A 100 -4.00 -3.41 1.36
N GLY A 101 -4.21 -2.23 0.75
CA GLY A 101 -5.10 -2.09 -0.40
C GLY A 101 -4.63 -2.90 -1.61
N LYS A 102 -3.31 -2.94 -1.89
CA LYS A 102 -2.78 -3.77 -2.97
C LYS A 102 -2.90 -5.26 -2.64
N GLN A 103 -2.64 -5.66 -1.39
CA GLN A 103 -2.83 -7.04 -0.95
C GLN A 103 -4.29 -7.48 -1.16
N GLU A 104 -5.26 -6.68 -0.70
CA GLU A 104 -6.68 -6.96 -0.86
C GLU A 104 -7.07 -7.09 -2.34
N GLN A 105 -6.58 -6.19 -3.20
CA GLN A 105 -6.81 -6.26 -4.64
C GLN A 105 -6.32 -7.60 -5.23
N VAL A 106 -5.11 -8.05 -4.84
CA VAL A 106 -4.54 -9.31 -5.34
C VAL A 106 -5.29 -10.51 -4.76
N GLU A 107 -5.63 -10.51 -3.47
CA GLU A 107 -6.41 -11.58 -2.84
C GLU A 107 -7.80 -11.73 -3.49
N MET A 108 -8.47 -10.62 -3.80
CA MET A 108 -9.73 -10.63 -4.55
C MET A 108 -9.55 -11.25 -5.94
N PHE A 109 -8.52 -10.86 -6.67
CA PHE A 109 -8.22 -11.43 -7.98
C PHE A 109 -7.95 -12.93 -7.91
N LEU A 110 -7.11 -13.38 -6.97
CA LEU A 110 -6.76 -14.80 -6.83
C LEU A 110 -7.99 -15.64 -6.48
N LYS A 111 -8.89 -15.12 -5.65
CA LYS A 111 -10.18 -15.75 -5.36
C LYS A 111 -11.07 -15.86 -6.59
N GLU A 112 -11.10 -14.84 -7.44
CA GLU A 112 -11.82 -14.92 -8.71
C GLU A 112 -11.20 -15.94 -9.67
N LEU A 113 -9.87 -15.98 -9.74
CA LEU A 113 -9.12 -16.90 -10.59
C LEU A 113 -9.30 -18.36 -10.16
N GLU A 114 -9.28 -18.64 -8.85
CA GLU A 114 -9.50 -19.98 -8.29
C GLU A 114 -10.83 -20.58 -8.78
N ASN A 115 -11.90 -19.76 -8.79
CA ASN A 115 -13.26 -20.13 -9.19
C ASN A 115 -13.50 -20.11 -10.72
N THR A 116 -12.47 -19.86 -11.52
CA THR A 116 -12.58 -19.76 -12.98
C THR A 116 -12.06 -21.03 -13.65
N ASP A 117 -12.89 -21.63 -14.52
CA ASP A 117 -12.51 -22.75 -15.40
C ASP A 117 -12.14 -22.25 -16.80
N LEU A 118 -11.47 -23.11 -17.57
CA LEU A 118 -11.13 -22.83 -18.97
C LEU A 118 -12.37 -22.41 -19.77
N VAL A 119 -12.21 -21.38 -20.59
CA VAL A 119 -13.28 -20.84 -21.44
C VAL A 119 -13.06 -21.23 -22.90
N ASP A 120 -14.11 -21.77 -23.52
CA ASP A 120 -14.12 -22.17 -24.94
C ASP A 120 -14.32 -20.96 -25.88
N GLU A 121 -14.93 -19.89 -25.38
CA GLU A 121 -15.16 -18.63 -26.11
C GLU A 121 -14.69 -17.43 -25.28
N PHE A 122 -14.34 -16.34 -25.97
CA PHE A 122 -13.93 -15.11 -25.30
C PHE A 122 -15.10 -14.50 -24.51
N ASP A 123 -14.96 -14.45 -23.18
CA ASP A 123 -15.84 -13.76 -22.26
C ASP A 123 -15.23 -12.40 -21.87
N GLU A 124 -15.83 -11.33 -22.39
CA GLU A 124 -15.41 -9.95 -22.13
C GLU A 124 -15.57 -9.55 -20.65
N SER A 125 -16.59 -10.08 -19.97
CA SER A 125 -16.83 -9.82 -18.55
C SER A 125 -15.80 -10.53 -17.68
N LEU A 126 -15.40 -11.75 -18.03
CA LEU A 126 -14.28 -12.45 -17.38
C LEU A 126 -12.95 -11.72 -17.62
N PHE A 127 -12.67 -11.35 -18.87
CA PHE A 127 -11.43 -10.69 -19.23
C PHE A 127 -11.26 -9.34 -18.50
N ASN A 128 -12.29 -8.50 -18.46
CA ASN A 128 -12.27 -7.22 -17.75
C ASN A 128 -12.13 -7.37 -16.22
N ARG A 129 -12.51 -8.53 -15.66
CA ARG A 129 -12.30 -8.81 -14.24
C ARG A 129 -10.84 -9.15 -13.93
N LEU A 130 -10.17 -9.87 -14.82
CA LEU A 130 -8.81 -10.35 -14.62
C LEU A 130 -7.73 -9.33 -15.01
N VAL A 131 -7.97 -8.50 -16.03
CA VAL A 131 -6.97 -7.58 -16.58
C VAL A 131 -6.93 -6.26 -15.80
N GLU A 132 -5.72 -5.78 -15.54
CA GLU A 132 -5.45 -4.44 -14.99
C GLU A 132 -5.17 -3.44 -16.12
N VAL A 133 -4.23 -3.75 -17.01
CA VAL A 133 -3.86 -2.88 -18.13
C VAL A 133 -3.42 -3.69 -19.35
N ILE A 134 -3.58 -3.11 -20.53
CA ILE A 134 -3.13 -3.67 -21.81
C ILE A 134 -2.22 -2.66 -22.49
N ASP A 135 -0.97 -3.02 -22.68
CA ASP A 135 0.01 -2.23 -23.43
C ASP A 135 0.14 -2.76 -24.86
N ILE A 136 -0.07 -1.86 -25.84
CA ILE A 136 -0.02 -2.19 -27.27
C ILE A 136 1.21 -1.52 -27.89
N GLU A 137 2.21 -2.33 -28.25
CA GLU A 137 3.36 -1.91 -29.04
C GLU A 137 3.20 -2.29 -30.53
N LYS A 138 4.17 -1.92 -31.37
CA LYS A 138 4.08 -2.13 -32.83
C LYS A 138 3.86 -3.60 -33.24
N GLU A 139 4.41 -4.55 -32.49
CA GLU A 139 4.38 -5.99 -32.83
C GLU A 139 4.00 -6.88 -31.64
N LYS A 140 3.66 -6.31 -30.49
CA LYS A 140 3.43 -7.04 -29.24
C LYS A 140 2.28 -6.44 -28.45
N ILE A 141 1.52 -7.29 -27.79
CA ILE A 141 0.50 -6.89 -26.83
C ILE A 141 0.87 -7.51 -25.48
N THR A 142 1.12 -6.68 -24.48
CA THR A 142 1.34 -7.14 -23.10
C THR A 142 0.05 -6.92 -22.32
N VAL A 143 -0.46 -7.99 -21.72
CA VAL A 143 -1.61 -7.95 -20.81
C VAL A 143 -1.08 -8.11 -19.40
N THR A 144 -1.25 -7.08 -18.57
CA THR A 144 -0.95 -7.14 -17.14
C THR A 144 -2.24 -7.42 -16.38
N PHE A 145 -2.25 -8.50 -15.60
CA PHE A 145 -3.39 -8.89 -14.78
C PHE A 145 -3.34 -8.21 -13.41
N LYS A 146 -4.45 -8.26 -12.65
CA LYS A 146 -4.56 -7.55 -11.36
C LYS A 146 -3.63 -8.06 -10.28
N ASP A 147 -3.19 -9.32 -10.37
CA ASP A 147 -2.10 -9.88 -9.55
C ASP A 147 -0.71 -9.35 -9.92
N GLY A 148 -0.58 -8.66 -11.05
CA GLY A 148 0.69 -8.19 -11.60
C GLY A 148 1.39 -9.20 -12.52
N SER A 149 0.77 -10.34 -12.83
CA SER A 149 1.28 -11.25 -13.85
C SER A 149 1.17 -10.63 -15.25
N GLU A 150 2.11 -10.96 -16.13
CA GLU A 150 2.16 -10.40 -17.48
C GLU A 150 2.19 -11.51 -18.53
N VAL A 151 1.32 -11.40 -19.54
CA VAL A 151 1.32 -12.27 -20.72
C VAL A 151 1.52 -11.41 -21.97
N THR A 152 2.57 -11.73 -22.73
CA THR A 152 2.87 -11.06 -24.00
C THR A 152 2.45 -11.93 -25.18
N ILE A 153 1.71 -11.34 -26.10
CA ILE A 153 1.13 -11.95 -27.31
C ILE A 153 1.67 -11.27 -28.56
#